data_AF-A0A847N1J6-F1
#
_entry.id   AF-A0A847N1J6-F1
#
_cell.length_a   1.000
_cell.length_b   1.000
_cell.length_c   1.000
_cell.angle_alpha   90.00
_cell.angle_beta   90.00
_cell.angle_gamma   90.00
#
_symmetry.space_group_name_H-M   'P 1'
#
loop_
_entity.id
_entity.type
_entity.pdbx_description
1 polymer ?
#
loop_
_entity_poly.entity_id
_entity_poly.type
_entity_poly.pdbx_seq_one_letter_code
_entity_poly.pdbx_strand_id
1 'polypeptide(L)' 'MEFLTLESTDYESALKQARREYGNTVRVHTRKDFSKGSALSRKQACRITFYLVAEPPIEPIAEDEAVPE' A
#
# COMPACT_ATOMS: atom_id res chain seq x y z
N MET A 1 5.46 9.99 14.53
CA MET A 1 4.99 9.20 13.38
C MET A 1 3.62 9.73 12.99
N GLU A 2 3.51 10.29 11.79
CA GLU A 2 2.22 10.72 11.24
C GLU A 2 1.56 9.54 10.52
N PHE A 3 0.27 9.36 10.81
CA PHE A 3 -0.55 8.31 10.19
C PHE A 3 -1.48 8.95 9.17
N LEU A 4 -1.36 8.50 7.93
CA LEU A 4 -2.19 8.91 6.80
C LEU A 4 -3.24 7.84 6.53
N THR A 5 -4.39 8.24 5.99
CA THR A 5 -5.43 7.28 5.60
C THR A 5 -5.87 7.46 4.17
N LEU A 6 -6.02 6.35 3.45
CA LEU A 6 -6.45 6.32 2.05
C LEU A 6 -7.64 5.39 1.91
N GLU A 7 -8.71 5.86 1.28
CA GLU A 7 -9.89 5.07 0.91
C GLU A 7 -9.84 4.77 -0.59
N SER A 8 -10.04 3.51 -0.96
CA SER A 8 -10.12 3.07 -2.35
C SER A 8 -11.14 1.96 -2.49
N THR A 9 -11.36 1.46 -3.71
CA THR A 9 -12.25 0.33 -3.97
C THR A 9 -11.77 -0.95 -3.29
N ASP A 10 -10.44 -1.13 -3.23
CA ASP A 10 -9.78 -2.35 -2.79
C ASP A 10 -8.45 -2.03 -2.10
N TYR A 11 -7.93 -2.97 -1.29
CA TYR A 11 -6.66 -2.81 -0.59
C TYR A 11 -5.49 -2.52 -1.54
N GLU A 12 -5.37 -3.28 -2.63
CA GLU A 12 -4.30 -3.08 -3.62
C GLU A 12 -4.37 -1.70 -4.27
N SER A 13 -5.58 -1.25 -4.62
CA SER A 13 -5.82 0.08 -5.19
C SER A 13 -5.38 1.18 -4.22
N ALA A 14 -5.73 1.05 -2.94
CA ALA A 14 -5.32 1.98 -1.89
C ALA A 14 -3.80 1.99 -1.67
N LEU A 15 -3.17 0.81 -1.64
CA LEU A 15 -1.73 0.67 -1.46
C LEU A 15 -0.95 1.21 -2.67
N LYS A 16 -1.45 0.95 -3.88
CA LYS A 16 -0.86 1.46 -5.12
C LYS A 16 -0.94 2.98 -5.20
N GLN A 17 -2.05 3.58 -4.76
CA GLN A 17 -2.18 5.03 -4.64
C GLN A 17 -1.16 5.58 -3.64
N ALA A 18 -1.06 5.00 -2.44
CA ALA A 18 -0.09 5.43 -1.45
C ALA A 18 1.35 5.31 -1.97
N ARG A 19 1.71 4.18 -2.60
CA ARG A 19 3.05 4.00 -3.18
C ARG A 19 3.35 4.92 -4.35
N ARG A 20 2.33 5.29 -5.14
CA ARG A 20 2.50 6.25 -6.25
C ARG A 20 2.77 7.67 -5.74
N GLU A 21 2.18 8.04 -4.61
CA GLU A 21 2.31 9.38 -4.03
C GLU A 21 3.56 9.52 -3.14
N TYR A 22 3.87 8.51 -2.33
CA TYR A 22 4.94 8.57 -1.33
C TYR A 22 6.13 7.63 -1.61
N GLY A 23 6.04 6.78 -2.62
CA GLY A 23 7.09 5.80 -2.96
C GLY A 23 7.05 4.54 -2.10
N ASN A 24 8.18 3.83 -2.04
CA ASN A 24 8.29 2.54 -1.36
C ASN A 24 8.44 2.65 0.18
N THR A 25 8.36 3.86 0.71
CA THR A 25 8.45 4.18 2.15
C THR A 25 7.13 3.96 2.89
N VAL A 26 6.06 3.57 2.18
CA VAL A 26 4.72 3.37 2.74
C VAL A 26 4.63 2.05 3.50
N ARG A 27 4.30 2.12 4.78
CA ARG A 27 4.05 0.94 5.63
C ARG A 27 2.64 0.99 6.20
N VAL A 28 1.84 -0.04 5.89
CA VAL A 28 0.45 -0.13 6.34
C VAL A 28 0.42 -0.47 7.83
N HIS A 29 -0.31 0.35 8.58
CA HIS A 29 -0.60 0.13 10.00
C HIS A 29 -1.89 -0.65 10.20
N THR A 30 -2.98 -0.25 9.54
CA THR A 30 -4.28 -0.93 9.63
C THR A 30 -4.99 -0.97 8.29
N ARG A 31 -5.82 -2.00 8.10
CA ARG A 31 -6.73 -2.17 6.98
C ARG A 31 -8.15 -2.30 7.52
N LYS A 32 -9.10 -1.60 6.89
CA LYS A 32 -10.52 -1.68 7.20
C LYS A 32 -11.33 -1.77 5.91
N ASP A 33 -11.92 -2.93 5.68
CA ASP A 33 -12.85 -3.15 4.58
C ASP A 33 -14.28 -2.87 5.03
N PHE A 34 -15.06 -2.23 4.17
CA PHE A 34 -16.46 -1.93 4.42
C PHE A 34 -17.22 -1.80 3.11
N SER A 35 -18.52 -2.06 3.14
CA SER A 35 -19.39 -1.78 2.00
C SER A 35 -19.95 -0.36 2.12
N LYS A 36 -19.78 0.46 1.08
CA LYS A 36 -20.35 1.81 0.98
C LYS A 36 -21.48 1.81 -0.05
N GLY A 37 -22.65 2.30 0.33
CA GLY A 37 -23.83 2.40 -0.55
C GLY A 37 -25.12 1.88 0.06
N SER A 38 -26.24 2.19 -0.59
CA SER A 38 -27.58 1.72 -0.20
C SER A 38 -27.75 0.22 -0.51
N ALA A 39 -28.78 -0.41 0.05
CA ALA A 39 -29.03 -1.86 -0.03
C ALA A 39 -29.00 -2.44 -1.46
N LEU A 40 -29.32 -1.63 -2.48
CA LEU A 40 -29.29 -2.01 -3.89
C LEU A 40 -27.93 -1.82 -4.59
N SER A 41 -27.03 -1.01 -4.02
CA SER A 41 -25.75 -0.61 -4.66
C SER A 41 -24.60 -0.59 -3.65
N ARG A 42 -24.47 -1.65 -2.83
CA ARG A 42 -23.31 -1.81 -1.96
C ARG A 42 -22.06 -2.03 -2.81
N LYS A 43 -21.18 -1.04 -2.82
CA LYS A 43 -19.83 -1.17 -3.40
C LYS A 43 -18.86 -1.51 -2.28
N GLN A 44 -17.93 -2.42 -2.55
CA GLN A 44 -16.83 -2.65 -1.62
C GLN A 44 -15.90 -1.43 -1.62
N ALA A 45 -15.42 -1.11 -0.43
CA ALA A 45 -14.44 -0.08 -0.20
C ALA A 45 -13.45 -0.57 0.85
N CYS A 46 -12.21 -0.12 0.73
CA CYS A 46 -11.14 -0.43 1.66
C CYS A 46 -10.47 0.87 2.07
N ARG A 47 -10.33 1.06 3.39
CA ARG A 47 -9.53 2.14 3.96
C ARG A 47 -8.29 1.56 4.60
N ILE A 48 -7.13 2.03 4.17
CA ILE A 48 -5.85 1.73 4.82
C ILE A 48 -5.39 2.93 5.64
N THR A 49 -4.80 2.66 6.79
CA THR A 49 -4.00 3.64 7.54
C THR A 49 -2.55 3.23 7.38
N PHE A 50 -1.68 4.16 7.01
CA PHE A 50 -0.27 3.91 6.77
C PHE A 50 0.59 5.04 7.32
N TYR A 51 1.88 4.80 7.44
CA TYR A 51 2.87 5.80 7.82
C TYR A 51 4.07 5.69 6.88
N LEU A 52 4.84 6.77 6.80
CA LEU A 52 6.05 6.84 5.97
C LEU A 52 7.26 6.45 6.82
N VAL A 53 8.11 5.60 6.26
CA VAL A 53 9.36 5.15 6.85
C VAL A 53 10.51 5.81 6.10
N ALA A 54 11.39 6.52 6.81
CA ALA A 54 12.48 7.27 6.19
C ALA A 54 13.64 6.39 5.66
N GLU A 55 13.55 5.07 5.80
CA GLU A 55 14.60 4.16 5.34
C GLU A 55 14.51 3.98 3.82
N PRO A 56 15.64 4.11 3.09
CA PRO A 56 15.66 3.84 1.66
C PRO A 56 15.24 2.37 1.44
N PRO A 57 14.42 2.08 0.41
CA PRO A 57 14.16 0.71 0.06
C PRO A 57 15.50 0.07 -0.29
N ILE A 58 15.87 -0.97 0.44
CA ILE A 58 16.92 -1.87 0.01
C ILE A 58 16.40 -2.45 -1.31
N GLU A 59 16.88 -1.90 -2.43
CA GLU A 59 16.70 -2.54 -3.72
C GLU A 59 17.26 -3.95 -3.56
N PRO A 60 16.50 -5.02 -3.85
CA PRO A 60 17.09 -6.34 -3.94
C PRO A 60 18.02 -6.28 -5.16
N ILE A 61 19.31 -6.03 -4.89
CA ILE A 61 20.38 -6.37 -5.82
C ILE A 61 20.15 -7.82 -6.22
N ALA A 62 19.70 -8.01 -7.45
CA ALA A 62 19.77 -9.29 -8.12
C ALA A 62 21.26 -9.56 -8.36
N GLU A 63 21.96 -10.03 -7.32
CA GLU A 63 23.22 -10.73 -7.47
C GLU A 63 22.89 -12.11 -8.04
N ASP A 64 22.63 -12.15 -9.35
CA ASP A 64 22.88 -13.36 -10.12
C ASP A 64 24.40 -13.35 -10.38
N GLU A 65 25.14 -13.91 -9.42
CA GLU A 65 26.54 -14.27 -9.61
C GLU A 65 26.62 -15.22 -10.80
N ALA A 66 26.92 -14.66 -11.97
CA ALA A 66 27.52 -15.42 -13.06
C ALA A 66 28.92 -15.84 -12.61
N VAL A 67 29.02 -17.01 -12.00
CA VAL A 67 30.30 -17.71 -11.79
C VAL A 67 30.57 -18.53 -13.05
N PRO A 68 31.60 -18.20 -13.86
CA PRO A 68 32.11 -19.11 -14.87
C PRO A 68 33.06 -20.12 -14.21
N GLU A 69 32.82 -21.41 -14.39
CA GLU A 69 33.82 -22.48 -14.26
C GLU A 69 34.07 -23.13 -15.63
#